data_AF-A0A512CEY1-F1
#
_entry.id   AF-A0A512CEY1-F1
#
_cell.length_a   1.000
_cell.length_b   1.000
_cell.length_c   1.000
_cell.angle_alpha   90.00
_cell.angle_beta   90.00
_cell.angle_gamma   90.00
#
_symmetry.space_group_name_H-M   'P 1'
#
loop_
_entity.id
_entity.type
_entity.pdbx_description
1 polymer ?
#
loop_
_entity_poly.entity_id
_entity_poly.type
_entity_poly.pdbx_seq_one_letter_code
_entity_poly.pdbx_strand_id
1 'polypeptide(L)'
;MSKLKSLKFFCGSLEDPMYEVFEILDNNEHEEYQNVLSDIKYLDPDELEKFVDNYHINEMIGRQEDKETARKVHFLVHILQIQINEQRKEKLTEITKRQAPYDSSNLIEVEINDNQLVKMDVFNLSNYNIMLNDMVYMICPLNEGENSSYWLSQAIFKQQIQNNLNFKIRLDPLKEIPKDQYNPMMYKMHVHGKPLDWDRLRALRFDDFGQWFNEKEYEKAGFTDYVWSPKKDNTIHFTCEEVPKLEYNGIQSSRYFHAIFDKASGKINHCDGAIRFYTKDELTNRVQFQVKDPEARKVGKRIKIFQFDSKDNNDIELGQDDFCDLAVNFFVWNQDVMNYFN
;
A
#
# COMPACT_ATOMS: atom_id res chain seq x y z
N MET A 1 1.28 -25.41 -0.30
CA MET A 1 0.24 -25.28 0.74
C MET A 1 -1.13 -25.64 0.18
N SER A 2 -2.00 -26.25 0.99
CA SER A 2 -3.42 -26.41 0.67
C SER A 2 -4.14 -25.06 0.81
N LYS A 3 -5.23 -24.86 0.05
CA LYS A 3 -6.01 -23.61 0.10
C LYS A 3 -6.75 -23.54 1.44
N LEU A 4 -6.50 -22.49 2.23
CA LEU A 4 -7.16 -22.27 3.52
C LEU A 4 -8.67 -22.09 3.32
N LYS A 5 -9.47 -22.70 4.20
CA LYS A 5 -10.95 -22.62 4.12
C LYS A 5 -11.44 -21.22 4.45
N SER A 6 -10.83 -20.58 5.43
CA SER A 6 -11.16 -19.24 5.90
C SER A 6 -10.67 -18.11 4.97
N LEU A 7 -9.83 -18.42 3.95
CA LEU A 7 -9.22 -17.40 3.10
C LEU A 7 -10.24 -16.46 2.45
N LYS A 8 -11.38 -17.00 1.98
CA LYS A 8 -12.40 -16.18 1.30
C LYS A 8 -12.96 -15.09 2.23
N PHE A 9 -13.17 -15.44 3.49
CA PHE A 9 -13.66 -14.50 4.50
C PHE A 9 -12.62 -13.40 4.75
N PHE A 10 -11.37 -13.77 5.06
CA PHE A 10 -10.32 -12.79 5.35
C PHE A 10 -9.95 -11.90 4.15
N CYS A 11 -10.10 -12.38 2.91
CA CYS A 11 -9.97 -11.51 1.73
C CYS A 11 -10.97 -10.35 1.75
N GLY A 12 -12.20 -10.58 2.25
CA GLY A 12 -13.26 -9.57 2.33
C GLY A 12 -13.29 -8.78 3.64
N SER A 13 -12.57 -9.23 4.67
CA SER A 13 -12.57 -8.59 5.98
C SER A 13 -12.03 -7.16 5.97
N LEU A 14 -12.55 -6.30 6.83
CA LEU A 14 -11.98 -4.97 7.05
C LEU A 14 -10.73 -5.02 7.92
N GLU A 15 -10.63 -6.01 8.81
CA GLU A 15 -9.57 -6.09 9.79
C GLU A 15 -8.43 -6.97 9.30
N ASP A 16 -7.22 -6.69 9.80
CA ASP A 16 -6.07 -7.54 9.51
C ASP A 16 -6.28 -8.92 10.15
N PRO A 17 -5.90 -10.04 9.49
CA PRO A 17 -5.98 -11.37 10.07
C PRO A 17 -5.34 -11.48 11.46
N MET A 18 -4.34 -10.63 11.75
CA MET A 18 -3.69 -10.56 13.06
C MET A 18 -4.65 -10.23 14.22
N TYR A 19 -5.75 -9.52 13.99
CA TYR A 19 -6.75 -9.23 15.03
C TYR A 19 -7.89 -10.23 14.95
N GLU A 20 -8.45 -10.40 13.76
CA GLU A 20 -9.70 -11.09 13.56
C GLU A 20 -9.60 -12.61 13.79
N VAL A 21 -8.45 -13.25 13.50
CA VAL A 21 -8.25 -14.69 13.82
C VAL A 21 -8.42 -14.94 15.32
N PHE A 22 -7.90 -14.06 16.18
CA PHE A 22 -8.02 -14.22 17.63
C PHE A 22 -9.45 -13.99 18.09
N GLU A 23 -10.12 -12.96 17.57
CA GLU A 23 -11.54 -12.71 17.91
C GLU A 23 -12.45 -13.88 17.52
N ILE A 24 -12.22 -14.47 16.35
CA ILE A 24 -12.96 -15.66 15.91
C ILE A 24 -12.72 -16.81 16.88
N LEU A 25 -11.48 -17.07 17.28
CA LEU A 25 -11.14 -18.18 18.18
C LEU A 25 -11.69 -18.00 19.60
N ASP A 26 -11.85 -16.75 20.05
CA ASP A 26 -12.47 -16.41 21.33
C ASP A 26 -14.01 -16.51 21.29
N ASN A 27 -14.62 -16.56 20.10
CA ASN A 27 -16.06 -16.68 19.90
C ASN A 27 -16.43 -17.93 19.07
N ASN A 28 -16.73 -19.03 19.75
CA ASN A 28 -17.11 -20.29 19.08
C ASN A 28 -18.44 -20.25 18.30
N GLU A 29 -19.24 -19.20 18.45
CA GLU A 29 -20.46 -18.95 17.68
C GLU A 29 -20.18 -18.17 16.38
N HIS A 30 -18.95 -17.67 16.18
CA HIS A 30 -18.55 -17.00 14.95
C HIS A 30 -18.64 -17.95 13.75
N GLU A 31 -19.17 -17.47 12.62
CA GLU A 31 -19.47 -18.31 11.45
C GLU A 31 -18.22 -19.02 10.87
N GLU A 32 -17.06 -18.34 10.94
CA GLU A 32 -15.78 -18.88 10.47
C GLU A 32 -15.02 -19.73 11.49
N TYR A 33 -15.52 -19.89 12.73
CA TYR A 33 -14.79 -20.58 13.80
C TYR A 33 -14.33 -21.99 13.39
N GLN A 34 -15.21 -22.78 12.76
CA GLN A 34 -14.88 -24.13 12.31
C GLN A 34 -13.88 -24.15 11.15
N ASN A 35 -13.89 -23.13 10.29
CA ASN A 35 -12.93 -23.01 9.19
C ASN A 35 -11.55 -22.67 9.74
N VAL A 36 -11.44 -21.71 10.67
CA VAL A 36 -10.19 -21.34 11.34
C VAL A 36 -9.59 -22.53 12.11
N LEU A 37 -10.41 -23.26 12.88
CA LEU A 37 -9.95 -24.47 13.59
C LEU A 37 -9.46 -25.55 12.62
N SER A 38 -10.17 -25.74 11.50
CA SER A 38 -9.75 -26.67 10.47
C SER A 38 -8.41 -26.26 9.87
N ASP A 39 -8.25 -24.98 9.55
CA ASP A 39 -7.02 -24.45 8.97
C ASP A 39 -5.81 -24.64 9.91
N ILE A 40 -5.96 -24.33 11.20
CA ILE A 40 -4.97 -24.59 12.25
C ILE A 40 -4.55 -26.07 12.32
N LYS A 41 -5.53 -26.98 12.21
CA LYS A 41 -5.29 -28.43 12.33
C LYS A 41 -4.44 -28.99 11.19
N TYR A 42 -4.52 -28.39 10.00
CA TYR A 42 -3.86 -28.88 8.79
C TYR A 42 -2.63 -28.04 8.39
N LEU A 43 -2.10 -27.22 9.31
CA LEU A 43 -0.82 -26.53 9.13
C LEU A 43 0.32 -27.54 9.00
N ASP A 44 1.28 -27.25 8.11
CA ASP A 44 2.47 -28.06 7.92
C ASP A 44 3.42 -27.88 9.14
N PRO A 45 3.76 -28.96 9.87
CA PRO A 45 4.63 -28.88 11.03
C PRO A 45 6.04 -28.37 10.70
N ASP A 46 6.60 -28.74 9.54
CA ASP A 46 7.97 -28.37 9.16
C ASP A 46 8.05 -26.88 8.80
N GLU A 47 7.00 -26.34 8.19
CA GLU A 47 6.90 -24.90 7.91
C GLU A 47 6.62 -24.10 9.18
N LEU A 48 5.83 -24.65 10.11
CA LEU A 48 5.57 -24.04 11.42
C LEU A 48 6.87 -23.90 12.23
N GLU A 49 7.69 -24.95 12.30
CA GLU A 49 8.97 -24.89 13.04
C GLU A 49 9.90 -23.82 12.46
N LYS A 50 10.05 -23.78 11.13
CA LYS A 50 10.84 -22.73 10.45
C LYS A 50 10.31 -21.33 10.74
N PHE A 51 8.99 -21.14 10.72
CA PHE A 51 8.37 -19.87 11.04
C PHE A 51 8.65 -19.45 12.48
N VAL A 52 8.47 -20.36 13.43
CA VAL A 52 8.71 -20.10 14.85
C VAL A 52 10.15 -19.66 15.12
N ASP A 53 11.11 -20.30 14.46
CA ASP A 53 12.53 -19.98 14.57
C ASP A 53 12.87 -18.65 13.89
N ASN A 54 12.46 -18.46 12.63
CA ASN A 54 12.78 -17.27 11.85
C ASN A 54 12.20 -15.97 12.42
N TYR A 55 11.02 -16.05 13.05
CA TYR A 55 10.31 -14.89 13.58
C TYR A 55 10.36 -14.80 15.12
N HIS A 56 11.18 -15.63 15.78
CA HIS A 56 11.32 -15.65 17.24
C HIS A 56 9.97 -15.70 17.99
N ILE A 57 8.99 -16.44 17.45
CA ILE A 57 7.60 -16.43 17.94
C ILE A 57 7.51 -16.81 19.41
N ASN A 58 8.38 -17.70 19.88
CA ASN A 58 8.47 -18.10 21.29
C ASN A 58 8.75 -16.96 22.25
N GLU A 59 9.52 -15.96 21.82
CA GLU A 59 9.82 -14.78 22.61
C GLU A 59 8.62 -13.84 22.65
N MET A 60 7.92 -13.68 21.52
CA MET A 60 6.73 -12.85 21.38
C MET A 60 5.56 -13.35 22.23
N ILE A 61 5.27 -14.66 22.20
CA ILE A 61 4.16 -15.26 22.97
C ILE A 61 4.49 -15.44 24.46
N GLY A 62 5.74 -15.20 24.88
CA GLY A 62 6.17 -15.08 26.27
C GLY A 62 5.65 -16.17 27.22
N ARG A 63 4.76 -15.76 28.14
CA ARG A 63 4.20 -16.58 29.25
C ARG A 63 2.81 -17.17 28.96
N GLN A 64 2.34 -17.16 27.72
CA GLN A 64 1.07 -17.80 27.39
C GLN A 64 1.07 -19.28 27.81
N GLU A 65 -0.05 -19.75 28.38
CA GLU A 65 -0.19 -21.08 28.96
C GLU A 65 -0.15 -22.18 27.87
N ASP A 66 -0.85 -21.96 26.75
CA ASP A 66 -0.84 -22.86 25.60
C ASP A 66 0.04 -22.31 24.46
N LYS A 67 1.35 -22.56 24.58
CA LYS A 67 2.33 -22.16 23.56
C LYS A 67 2.14 -22.87 22.23
N GLU A 68 1.58 -24.08 22.22
CA GLU A 68 1.43 -24.84 20.99
C GLU A 68 0.34 -24.21 20.11
N THR A 69 -0.83 -23.96 20.70
CA THR A 69 -1.92 -23.29 20.01
C THR A 69 -1.49 -21.89 19.58
N ALA A 70 -0.85 -21.11 20.45
CA ALA A 70 -0.39 -19.77 20.12
C ALA A 70 0.54 -19.73 18.89
N ARG A 71 1.53 -20.64 18.81
CA ARG A 71 2.41 -20.75 17.63
C ARG A 71 1.62 -21.02 16.36
N LYS A 72 0.68 -21.95 16.41
CA LYS A 72 -0.17 -22.31 15.26
C LYS A 72 -1.06 -21.16 14.82
N VAL A 73 -1.63 -20.41 15.76
CA VAL A 73 -2.47 -19.23 15.47
C VAL A 73 -1.64 -18.15 14.77
N HIS A 74 -0.47 -17.79 15.32
CA HIS A 74 0.42 -16.81 14.67
C HIS A 74 0.90 -17.28 13.30
N PHE A 75 1.14 -18.58 13.12
CA PHE A 75 1.51 -19.13 11.83
C PHE A 75 0.36 -19.10 10.82
N LEU A 76 -0.88 -19.37 11.26
CA LEU A 76 -2.07 -19.21 10.41
C LEU A 76 -2.22 -17.74 9.96
N VAL A 77 -2.08 -16.77 10.88
CA VAL A 77 -2.09 -15.34 10.54
C VAL A 77 -1.07 -15.02 9.46
N HIS A 78 0.17 -15.50 9.62
CA HIS A 78 1.24 -15.30 8.64
C HIS A 78 0.89 -15.87 7.26
N ILE A 79 0.35 -17.09 7.21
CA ILE A 79 -0.06 -17.72 5.94
C ILE A 79 -1.23 -16.97 5.31
N LEU A 80 -2.22 -16.55 6.10
CA LEU A 80 -3.36 -15.77 5.60
C LEU A 80 -2.89 -14.47 4.95
N GLN A 81 -2.01 -13.72 5.62
CA GLN A 81 -1.43 -12.49 5.07
C GLN A 81 -0.71 -12.74 3.74
N ILE A 82 0.05 -13.83 3.62
CA ILE A 82 0.70 -14.22 2.36
C ILE A 82 -0.35 -14.52 1.28
N GLN A 83 -1.31 -15.40 1.56
CA GLN A 83 -2.30 -15.84 0.58
C GLN A 83 -3.25 -14.72 0.13
N ILE A 84 -3.63 -13.80 1.02
CA ILE A 84 -4.43 -12.62 0.67
C ILE A 84 -3.67 -11.72 -0.29
N ASN A 85 -2.38 -11.47 -0.02
CA ASN A 85 -1.54 -10.66 -0.91
C ASN A 85 -1.28 -11.33 -2.26
N GLU A 86 -1.16 -12.66 -2.30
CA GLU A 86 -1.11 -13.43 -3.54
C GLU A 86 -2.40 -13.27 -4.35
N GLN A 87 -3.57 -13.42 -3.73
CA GLN A 87 -4.88 -13.22 -4.38
C GLN A 87 -5.04 -11.78 -4.91
N ARG A 88 -4.62 -10.78 -4.13
CA ARG A 88 -4.63 -9.38 -4.53
C ARG A 88 -3.71 -9.16 -5.74
N LYS A 89 -2.48 -9.66 -5.69
CA LYS A 89 -1.51 -9.58 -6.79
C LYS A 89 -2.03 -10.25 -8.06
N GLU A 90 -2.63 -11.44 -7.97
CA GLU A 90 -3.23 -12.13 -9.12
C GLU A 90 -4.26 -11.23 -9.81
N LYS A 91 -5.21 -10.66 -9.06
CA LYS A 91 -6.23 -9.76 -9.61
C LYS A 91 -5.66 -8.46 -10.17
N LEU A 92 -4.69 -7.84 -9.49
CA LEU A 92 -4.04 -6.60 -9.97
C LEU A 92 -3.22 -6.81 -11.24
N THR A 93 -2.75 -8.04 -11.47
CA THR A 93 -1.88 -8.37 -12.60
C THR A 93 -2.60 -9.06 -13.75
N GLU A 94 -3.89 -9.34 -13.61
CA GLU A 94 -4.72 -9.93 -14.65
C GLU A 94 -4.78 -9.04 -15.90
N ILE A 95 -4.69 -9.64 -17.10
CA ILE A 95 -4.73 -8.91 -18.37
C ILE A 95 -6.18 -8.86 -18.85
N THR A 96 -6.94 -7.90 -18.34
CA THR A 96 -8.34 -7.67 -18.73
C THR A 96 -8.59 -6.20 -19.00
N LYS A 97 -9.70 -5.89 -19.69
CA LYS A 97 -10.12 -4.50 -19.91
C LYS A 97 -10.56 -3.83 -18.62
N ARG A 98 -11.21 -4.59 -17.74
CA ARG A 98 -11.70 -4.19 -16.41
C ARG A 98 -11.27 -5.25 -15.41
N GLN A 99 -10.31 -4.90 -14.56
CA GLN A 99 -9.89 -5.75 -13.45
C GLN A 99 -10.89 -5.63 -12.30
N ALA A 100 -10.92 -6.60 -11.39
CA ALA A 100 -11.64 -6.43 -10.13
C ALA A 100 -11.19 -5.14 -9.39
N PRO A 101 -12.10 -4.43 -8.70
CA PRO A 101 -13.53 -4.72 -8.59
C PRO A 101 -14.37 -4.09 -9.73
N TYR A 102 -13.74 -3.52 -10.76
CA TYR A 102 -14.41 -2.78 -11.83
C TYR A 102 -15.19 -3.66 -12.82
N ASP A 103 -15.05 -4.99 -12.73
CA ASP A 103 -15.85 -5.97 -13.45
C ASP A 103 -17.18 -6.30 -12.75
N SER A 104 -17.39 -5.81 -11.52
CA SER A 104 -18.66 -5.91 -10.80
C SER A 104 -19.78 -5.12 -11.47
N SER A 105 -21.03 -5.56 -11.26
CA SER A 105 -22.22 -4.85 -11.74
C SER A 105 -22.36 -3.43 -11.17
N ASN A 106 -21.81 -3.18 -9.97
CA ASN A 106 -21.89 -1.88 -9.31
C ASN A 106 -20.96 -0.83 -9.94
N LEU A 107 -19.86 -1.27 -10.58
CA LEU A 107 -18.84 -0.39 -11.16
C LEU A 107 -18.76 -0.47 -12.69
N ILE A 108 -19.65 -1.24 -13.34
CA ILE A 108 -19.57 -1.51 -14.78
C ILE A 108 -19.70 -0.24 -15.64
N GLU A 109 -20.47 0.75 -15.16
CA GLU A 109 -20.68 2.04 -15.83
C GLU A 109 -19.63 3.10 -15.46
N VAL A 110 -18.84 2.86 -14.42
CA VAL A 110 -17.83 3.82 -13.93
C VAL A 110 -16.64 3.85 -14.86
N GLU A 111 -16.30 5.01 -15.41
CA GLU A 111 -15.14 5.16 -16.30
C GLU A 111 -13.83 4.89 -15.54
N ILE A 112 -12.98 4.04 -16.14
CA ILE A 112 -11.62 3.77 -15.67
C ILE A 112 -10.63 4.11 -16.78
N ASN A 113 -9.46 4.64 -16.42
CA ASN A 113 -8.41 4.93 -17.38
C ASN A 113 -7.56 3.69 -17.71
N ASP A 114 -6.60 3.83 -18.62
CA ASP A 114 -5.69 2.74 -19.02
C ASP A 114 -4.85 2.17 -17.85
N ASN A 115 -4.69 2.94 -16.76
CA ASN A 115 -4.04 2.50 -15.53
C ASN A 115 -5.02 1.88 -14.52
N GLN A 116 -6.27 1.59 -14.91
CA GLN A 116 -7.38 1.12 -14.06
C GLN A 116 -7.59 2.00 -12.81
N LEU A 117 -7.48 3.32 -13.00
CA LEU A 117 -7.84 4.30 -11.98
C LEU A 117 -9.21 4.92 -12.30
N VAL A 118 -9.97 5.18 -11.25
CA VAL A 118 -11.26 5.87 -11.26
C VAL A 118 -11.12 7.24 -10.60
N LYS A 119 -11.84 8.24 -11.09
CA LYS A 119 -11.87 9.58 -10.47
C LYS A 119 -12.64 9.56 -9.15
N MET A 120 -12.15 10.32 -8.17
CA MET A 120 -12.72 10.41 -6.83
C MET A 120 -14.10 11.07 -6.80
N ASP A 121 -14.37 12.01 -7.71
CA ASP A 121 -15.66 12.71 -7.82
C ASP A 121 -16.85 11.82 -8.20
N VAL A 122 -16.60 10.59 -8.64
CA VAL A 122 -17.65 9.59 -8.90
C VAL A 122 -18.27 9.08 -7.58
N PHE A 123 -17.53 9.16 -6.47
CA PHE A 123 -17.94 8.58 -5.20
C PHE A 123 -18.56 9.61 -4.26
N ASN A 124 -19.50 9.14 -3.43
CA ASN A 124 -19.97 9.87 -2.27
C ASN A 124 -18.94 9.72 -1.14
N LEU A 125 -18.33 10.85 -0.74
CA LEU A 125 -17.29 10.90 0.28
C LEU A 125 -17.78 11.33 1.67
N SER A 126 -19.09 11.30 1.90
CA SER A 126 -19.65 11.54 3.24
C SER A 126 -19.03 10.57 4.25
N ASN A 127 -18.71 11.09 5.44
CA ASN A 127 -18.03 10.35 6.50
C ASN A 127 -16.65 9.77 6.11
N TYR A 128 -15.95 10.35 5.12
CA TYR A 128 -14.61 9.92 4.68
C TYR A 128 -14.58 8.47 4.17
N ASN A 129 -15.62 8.05 3.43
CA ASN A 129 -15.74 6.73 2.81
C ASN A 129 -15.74 6.84 1.28
N ILE A 130 -15.33 5.80 0.56
CA ILE A 130 -15.47 5.75 -0.91
C ILE A 130 -16.74 4.96 -1.20
N MET A 131 -17.88 5.64 -1.26
CA MET A 131 -19.19 4.98 -1.42
C MET A 131 -19.77 5.21 -2.81
N LEU A 132 -20.32 4.17 -3.41
CA LEU A 132 -21.13 4.25 -4.62
C LEU A 132 -22.31 3.29 -4.48
N ASN A 133 -23.53 3.79 -4.69
CA ASN A 133 -24.76 3.07 -4.35
C ASN A 133 -24.75 2.60 -2.88
N ASP A 134 -25.04 1.32 -2.64
CA ASP A 134 -25.03 0.70 -1.31
C ASP A 134 -23.72 -0.06 -1.02
N MET A 135 -22.65 0.24 -1.76
CA MET A 135 -21.33 -0.39 -1.58
C MET A 135 -20.27 0.62 -1.13
N VAL A 136 -19.38 0.16 -0.25
CA VAL A 136 -18.19 0.85 0.20
C VAL A 136 -16.96 0.17 -0.39
N TYR A 137 -16.05 0.98 -0.91
CA TYR A 137 -14.79 0.56 -1.50
C TYR A 137 -13.61 1.14 -0.70
N MET A 138 -12.42 0.59 -0.94
CA MET A 138 -11.18 1.04 -0.31
C MET A 138 -10.11 1.28 -1.37
N ILE A 139 -9.18 2.19 -1.11
CA ILE A 139 -7.97 2.32 -1.93
C ILE A 139 -7.14 1.06 -1.73
N CYS A 140 -6.63 0.49 -2.83
CA CYS A 140 -5.76 -0.67 -2.79
C CYS A 140 -4.60 -0.47 -1.79
N PRO A 141 -4.35 -1.43 -0.88
CA PRO A 141 -3.23 -1.38 0.06
C PRO A 141 -1.89 -1.12 -0.63
N LEU A 142 -1.04 -0.38 0.07
CA LEU A 142 0.29 0.04 -0.42
C LEU A 142 1.38 -0.97 -0.07
N ASN A 143 1.10 -1.79 0.95
CA ASN A 143 1.90 -2.91 1.39
C ASN A 143 0.97 -4.02 1.89
N GLU A 144 1.52 -5.06 2.50
CA GLU A 144 0.81 -6.24 3.00
C GLU A 144 -0.21 -5.95 4.11
N GLY A 145 -0.08 -4.83 4.80
CA GLY A 145 -1.03 -4.41 5.84
C GLY A 145 -2.33 -3.93 5.22
N GLU A 146 -3.45 -4.51 5.64
CA GLU A 146 -4.79 -4.21 5.10
C GLU A 146 -5.18 -2.72 5.27
N ASN A 147 -4.67 -2.05 6.31
CA ASN A 147 -4.92 -0.64 6.58
C ASN A 147 -3.86 0.32 5.99
N SER A 148 -2.89 -0.17 5.21
CA SER A 148 -1.76 0.63 4.74
C SER A 148 -2.15 1.78 3.80
N SER A 149 -3.34 1.74 3.21
CA SER A 149 -3.88 2.83 2.39
C SER A 149 -4.71 3.86 3.18
N TYR A 150 -4.97 3.62 4.47
CA TYR A 150 -5.84 4.48 5.29
C TYR A 150 -5.34 5.93 5.34
N TRP A 151 -4.08 6.16 5.70
CA TRP A 151 -3.60 7.54 5.85
C TRP A 151 -3.48 8.25 4.50
N LEU A 152 -3.15 7.51 3.43
CA LEU A 152 -3.17 8.04 2.07
C LEU A 152 -4.60 8.45 1.68
N SER A 153 -5.61 7.65 2.02
CA SER A 153 -7.01 7.99 1.72
C SER A 153 -7.43 9.26 2.45
N GLN A 154 -7.04 9.44 3.72
CA GLN A 154 -7.31 10.69 4.45
C GLN A 154 -6.64 11.91 3.80
N ALA A 155 -5.38 11.78 3.37
CA ALA A 155 -4.68 12.85 2.66
C ALA A 155 -5.39 13.22 1.34
N ILE A 156 -5.86 12.22 0.58
CA ILE A 156 -6.64 12.44 -0.65
C ILE A 156 -8.01 13.05 -0.36
N PHE A 157 -8.74 12.56 0.66
CA PHE A 157 -10.05 13.10 1.05
C PHE A 157 -9.96 14.56 1.48
N LYS A 158 -8.90 14.94 2.21
CA LYS A 158 -8.63 16.35 2.54
C LYS A 158 -8.62 17.21 1.27
N GLN A 159 -7.88 16.79 0.23
CA GLN A 159 -7.79 17.53 -1.03
C GLN A 159 -9.12 17.58 -1.78
N GLN A 160 -9.84 16.46 -1.85
CA GLN A 160 -11.12 16.39 -2.55
C GLN A 160 -12.20 17.22 -1.85
N ILE A 161 -12.32 17.12 -0.53
CA ILE A 161 -13.41 17.74 0.25
C ILE A 161 -13.13 19.22 0.49
N GLN A 162 -11.89 19.59 0.83
CA GLN A 162 -11.56 20.97 1.24
C GLN A 162 -11.13 21.82 0.05
N ASN A 163 -10.40 21.24 -0.91
CA ASN A 163 -9.79 21.97 -2.01
C ASN A 163 -10.45 21.67 -3.36
N ASN A 164 -11.45 20.77 -3.40
CA ASN A 164 -12.13 20.33 -4.61
C ASN A 164 -11.16 19.83 -5.71
N LEU A 165 -10.06 19.19 -5.29
CA LEU A 165 -9.07 18.59 -6.18
C LEU A 165 -9.39 17.12 -6.40
N ASN A 166 -9.62 16.76 -7.66
CA ASN A 166 -9.95 15.42 -8.09
C ASN A 166 -8.72 14.54 -8.32
N PHE A 167 -8.60 13.52 -7.49
CA PHE A 167 -7.61 12.45 -7.63
C PHE A 167 -8.22 11.29 -8.41
N LYS A 168 -7.36 10.54 -9.10
CA LYS A 168 -7.71 9.22 -9.64
C LYS A 168 -7.12 8.16 -8.71
N ILE A 169 -7.90 7.17 -8.29
CA ILE A 169 -7.48 6.12 -7.36
C ILE A 169 -7.72 4.73 -7.93
N ARG A 170 -7.00 3.75 -7.41
CA ARG A 170 -7.21 2.33 -7.64
C ARG A 170 -7.95 1.74 -6.45
N LEU A 171 -9.09 1.11 -6.71
CA LEU A 171 -9.82 0.37 -5.69
C LEU A 171 -9.13 -0.97 -5.37
N ASP A 172 -9.23 -1.44 -4.12
CA ASP A 172 -8.76 -2.78 -3.75
C ASP A 172 -9.61 -3.84 -4.48
N PRO A 173 -9.00 -4.72 -5.30
CA PRO A 173 -9.73 -5.78 -6.01
C PRO A 173 -10.40 -6.82 -5.10
N LEU A 174 -10.10 -6.81 -3.79
CA LEU A 174 -10.69 -7.71 -2.80
C LEU A 174 -11.80 -7.06 -1.97
N LYS A 175 -11.96 -5.72 -2.01
CA LYS A 175 -12.91 -5.00 -1.14
C LYS A 175 -14.04 -4.37 -1.93
N GLU A 176 -15.19 -5.01 -1.84
CA GLU A 176 -16.49 -4.49 -2.24
C GLU A 176 -17.49 -4.85 -1.14
N ILE A 177 -17.80 -3.88 -0.28
CA ILE A 177 -18.41 -4.15 1.03
C ILE A 177 -19.81 -3.53 1.07
N PRO A 178 -20.87 -4.30 1.37
CA PRO A 178 -22.19 -3.73 1.61
C PRO A 178 -22.15 -2.68 2.73
N LYS A 179 -22.82 -1.54 2.51
CA LYS A 179 -22.80 -0.41 3.44
C LYS A 179 -23.24 -0.77 4.87
N ASP A 180 -24.16 -1.70 5.01
CA ASP A 180 -24.67 -2.19 6.30
C ASP A 180 -23.68 -3.11 7.04
N GLN A 181 -22.67 -3.64 6.34
CA GLN A 181 -21.58 -4.43 6.88
C GLN A 181 -20.31 -3.61 7.10
N TYR A 182 -20.26 -2.37 6.61
CA TYR A 182 -19.10 -1.51 6.74
C TYR A 182 -19.04 -0.84 8.12
N ASN A 183 -17.97 -1.11 8.87
CA ASN A 183 -17.65 -0.41 10.10
C ASN A 183 -16.46 0.55 9.88
N PRO A 184 -16.64 1.88 10.03
CA PRO A 184 -15.54 2.83 9.84
C PRO A 184 -14.43 2.61 10.87
N MET A 185 -13.23 2.31 10.38
CA MET A 185 -12.03 2.23 11.23
C MET A 185 -11.30 3.58 11.25
N MET A 186 -10.82 3.97 12.43
CA MET A 186 -10.02 5.19 12.59
C MET A 186 -8.66 4.84 13.17
N TYR A 187 -7.59 5.25 12.49
CA TYR A 187 -6.22 5.06 12.95
C TYR A 187 -5.57 6.40 13.29
N LYS A 188 -4.86 6.44 14.41
CA LYS A 188 -4.08 7.60 14.82
C LYS A 188 -2.60 7.29 14.69
N MET A 189 -1.87 8.14 13.96
CA MET A 189 -0.41 8.09 13.89
C MET A 189 0.16 9.48 14.21
N HIS A 190 1.23 9.52 14.98
CA HIS A 190 2.03 10.72 15.20
C HIS A 190 3.26 10.65 14.30
N VAL A 191 3.41 11.62 13.40
CA VAL A 191 4.57 11.72 12.51
C VAL A 191 5.36 12.98 12.86
N HIS A 192 6.68 12.86 12.91
CA HIS A 192 7.62 13.94 13.23
C HIS A 192 8.81 13.92 12.28
N GLY A 193 9.36 15.08 11.93
CA GLY A 193 10.71 15.20 11.38
C GLY A 193 11.13 16.64 11.05
N LYS A 194 11.95 16.81 10.01
CA LYS A 194 12.38 18.11 9.46
C LYS A 194 11.69 18.42 8.10
N PRO A 195 11.06 19.59 7.96
CA PRO A 195 10.52 20.02 6.68
C PRO A 195 11.58 20.12 5.58
N LEU A 196 11.15 19.87 4.34
CA LEU A 196 11.98 20.07 3.16
C LEU A 196 12.38 21.55 2.99
N ASP A 197 13.64 21.77 2.63
CA ASP A 197 14.13 23.08 2.20
C ASP A 197 13.72 23.33 0.74
N TRP A 198 12.53 23.88 0.56
CA TRP A 198 11.94 24.17 -0.74
C TRP A 198 12.68 25.23 -1.54
N ASP A 199 13.32 26.19 -0.87
CA ASP A 199 14.12 27.22 -1.53
C ASP A 199 15.40 26.60 -2.13
N ARG A 200 16.05 25.70 -1.38
CA ARG A 200 17.16 24.89 -1.90
C ARG A 200 16.73 24.03 -3.08
N LEU A 201 15.58 23.36 -3.00
CA LEU A 201 15.04 22.56 -4.11
C LEU A 201 14.76 23.42 -5.35
N ARG A 202 14.12 24.58 -5.21
CA ARG A 202 13.84 25.49 -6.34
C ARG A 202 15.13 25.93 -7.06
N ALA A 203 16.22 26.13 -6.32
CA ALA A 203 17.52 26.51 -6.84
C ALA A 203 18.33 25.36 -7.48
N LEU A 204 17.84 24.11 -7.41
CA LEU A 204 18.58 22.92 -7.82
C LEU A 204 18.97 22.93 -9.31
N ARG A 205 20.24 22.65 -9.61
CA ARG A 205 20.80 22.64 -10.99
C ARG A 205 21.26 21.27 -11.48
N PHE A 206 21.51 20.34 -10.56
CA PHE A 206 21.93 18.96 -10.83
C PHE A 206 21.06 18.00 -10.02
N ASP A 207 21.11 16.71 -10.33
CA ASP A 207 20.37 15.72 -9.55
C ASP A 207 20.80 15.77 -8.07
N ASP A 208 19.82 15.82 -7.15
CA ASP A 208 19.99 15.55 -5.71
C ASP A 208 19.37 14.19 -5.42
N PHE A 209 20.18 13.21 -5.02
CA PHE A 209 19.76 11.83 -4.85
C PHE A 209 20.37 11.24 -3.58
N GLY A 210 19.68 10.25 -3.02
CA GLY A 210 20.10 9.56 -1.81
C GLY A 210 19.52 8.16 -1.72
N GLN A 211 20.04 7.39 -0.77
CA GLN A 211 19.60 6.04 -0.48
C GLN A 211 19.73 5.79 1.03
N TRP A 212 18.66 5.28 1.62
CA TRP A 212 18.59 4.84 3.00
C TRP A 212 18.54 3.32 3.01
N PHE A 213 19.50 2.70 3.70
CA PHE A 213 19.57 1.25 3.86
C PHE A 213 18.91 0.85 5.15
N ASN A 214 18.14 -0.23 5.08
CA ASN A 214 17.45 -0.77 6.22
C ASN A 214 18.21 -1.98 6.75
N GLU A 215 19.01 -1.74 7.79
CA GLU A 215 19.84 -2.77 8.41
C GLU A 215 19.08 -3.61 9.45
N LYS A 216 17.85 -3.22 9.81
CA LYS A 216 17.08 -3.94 10.82
C LYS A 216 16.52 -5.23 10.22
N GLU A 217 16.82 -6.36 10.86
CA GLU A 217 16.43 -7.68 10.35
C GLU A 217 14.91 -7.83 10.21
N TYR A 218 14.14 -7.27 11.15
CA TYR A 218 12.67 -7.36 11.18
C TYR A 218 11.96 -6.48 10.15
N GLU A 219 12.64 -5.51 9.53
CA GLU A 219 12.02 -4.66 8.50
C GLU A 219 12.11 -5.34 7.12
N LYS A 220 11.01 -5.32 6.37
CA LYS A 220 10.90 -6.02 5.08
C LYS A 220 11.46 -5.24 3.90
N ALA A 221 11.53 -3.91 4.03
CA ALA A 221 12.21 -3.05 3.08
C ALA A 221 13.73 -3.27 3.18
N GLY A 222 14.42 -3.37 2.05
CA GLY A 222 15.88 -3.45 2.00
C GLY A 222 16.51 -2.06 1.95
N PHE A 223 15.97 -1.19 1.10
CA PHE A 223 16.38 0.20 1.03
C PHE A 223 15.26 1.08 0.47
N THR A 224 15.41 2.38 0.65
CA THR A 224 14.62 3.40 -0.06
C THR A 224 15.57 4.37 -0.73
N ASP A 225 15.41 4.61 -2.03
CA ASP A 225 16.22 5.57 -2.77
C ASP A 225 15.38 6.64 -3.44
N TYR A 226 15.95 7.82 -3.63
CA TYR A 226 15.26 8.96 -4.22
C TYR A 226 16.15 9.77 -5.15
N VAL A 227 15.52 10.55 -6.03
CA VAL A 227 16.17 11.58 -6.84
C VAL A 227 15.22 12.75 -7.11
N TRP A 228 15.74 13.96 -6.93
CA TRP A 228 15.21 15.20 -7.48
C TRP A 228 16.01 15.57 -8.71
N SER A 229 15.37 15.52 -9.88
CA SER A 229 16.01 15.78 -11.17
C SER A 229 15.47 17.04 -11.84
N PRO A 230 16.23 18.15 -11.86
CA PRO A 230 15.87 19.34 -12.64
C PRO A 230 15.74 19.03 -14.14
N LYS A 231 14.74 19.63 -14.78
CA LYS A 231 14.49 19.51 -16.22
C LYS A 231 14.63 20.85 -16.93
N LYS A 232 14.67 20.78 -18.27
CA LYS A 232 14.88 21.95 -19.14
C LYS A 232 13.65 22.88 -19.20
N ASP A 233 12.48 22.36 -18.86
CA ASP A 233 11.19 23.07 -18.86
C ASP A 233 10.88 23.75 -17.52
N ASN A 234 11.92 24.05 -16.73
CA ASN A 234 11.79 24.70 -15.42
C ASN A 234 11.02 23.87 -14.38
N THR A 235 10.94 22.55 -14.56
CA THR A 235 10.41 21.61 -13.56
C THR A 235 11.51 20.85 -12.83
N ILE A 236 11.17 20.22 -11.70
CA ILE A 236 11.98 19.20 -11.04
C ILE A 236 11.14 17.94 -10.92
N HIS A 237 11.66 16.83 -11.42
CA HIS A 237 11.02 15.53 -11.27
C HIS A 237 11.54 14.87 -10.00
N PHE A 238 10.65 14.61 -9.05
CA PHE A 238 10.94 13.76 -7.91
C PHE A 238 10.63 12.30 -8.22
N THR A 239 11.50 11.40 -7.82
CA THR A 239 11.23 9.96 -7.80
C THR A 239 11.74 9.37 -6.50
N CYS A 240 10.93 8.53 -5.86
CA CYS A 240 11.31 7.76 -4.68
C CYS A 240 10.82 6.33 -4.83
N GLU A 241 11.62 5.36 -4.42
CA GLU A 241 11.24 3.95 -4.43
C GLU A 241 11.72 3.25 -3.16
N GLU A 242 10.80 2.63 -2.44
CA GLU A 242 11.11 1.68 -1.38
C GLU A 242 11.14 0.27 -2.00
N VAL A 243 12.27 -0.41 -1.87
CA VAL A 243 12.52 -1.72 -2.47
C VAL A 243 12.57 -2.79 -1.38
N PRO A 244 11.83 -3.91 -1.52
CA PRO A 244 11.84 -4.99 -0.54
C PRO A 244 13.18 -5.73 -0.52
N LYS A 245 13.51 -6.38 0.61
CA LYS A 245 14.61 -7.36 0.64
C LYS A 245 14.26 -8.56 -0.24
N LEU A 246 15.29 -9.28 -0.71
CA LEU A 246 15.14 -10.38 -1.66
C LEU A 246 14.26 -11.51 -1.10
N GLU A 247 14.40 -11.80 0.19
CA GLU A 247 13.65 -12.82 0.94
C GLU A 247 12.17 -12.48 1.13
N TYR A 248 11.79 -11.20 1.04
CA TYR A 248 10.40 -10.75 1.14
C TYR A 248 9.76 -10.48 -0.22
N ASN A 249 10.44 -10.81 -1.33
CA ASN A 249 9.88 -10.64 -2.66
C ASN A 249 8.60 -11.48 -2.85
N GLY A 250 7.51 -10.83 -3.23
CA GLY A 250 6.21 -11.47 -3.39
C GLY A 250 5.33 -11.42 -2.14
N ILE A 251 5.90 -11.14 -0.97
CA ILE A 251 5.17 -10.79 0.26
C ILE A 251 5.01 -9.26 0.31
N GLN A 252 6.13 -8.55 0.17
CA GLN A 252 6.19 -7.09 0.09
C GLN A 252 6.28 -6.66 -1.37
N SER A 253 5.48 -5.67 -1.77
CA SER A 253 5.67 -4.97 -3.03
C SER A 253 6.56 -3.74 -2.85
N SER A 254 7.27 -3.33 -3.90
CA SER A 254 7.95 -2.03 -3.89
C SER A 254 6.93 -0.90 -3.94
N ARG A 255 7.23 0.21 -3.28
CA ARG A 255 6.42 1.43 -3.33
C ARG A 255 7.17 2.49 -4.12
N TYR A 256 6.61 2.91 -5.25
CA TYR A 256 7.19 3.89 -6.17
C TYR A 256 6.34 5.16 -6.19
N PHE A 257 6.97 6.31 -5.93
CA PHE A 257 6.30 7.60 -5.87
C PHE A 257 7.00 8.59 -6.80
N HIS A 258 6.21 9.37 -7.53
CA HIS A 258 6.68 10.32 -8.51
C HIS A 258 5.94 11.65 -8.39
N ALA A 259 6.66 12.76 -8.59
CA ALA A 259 6.04 14.06 -8.74
C ALA A 259 6.82 14.98 -9.67
N ILE A 260 6.13 16.01 -10.15
CA ILE A 260 6.68 17.08 -10.96
C ILE A 260 6.39 18.40 -10.24
N PHE A 261 7.47 19.03 -9.79
CA PHE A 261 7.47 20.33 -9.12
C PHE A 261 7.75 21.43 -10.14
N ASP A 262 6.86 22.41 -10.25
CA ASP A 262 7.07 23.60 -11.06
C ASP A 262 7.87 24.64 -10.27
N LYS A 263 9.03 25.07 -10.80
CA LYS A 263 9.89 26.02 -10.08
C LYS A 263 9.33 27.43 -10.05
N ALA A 264 8.50 27.81 -11.02
CA ALA A 264 7.94 29.15 -11.11
C ALA A 264 6.82 29.35 -10.09
N SER A 265 5.87 28.41 -10.00
CA SER A 265 4.80 28.45 -9.00
C SER A 265 5.27 27.96 -7.62
N GLY A 266 6.28 27.10 -7.60
CA GLY A 266 6.73 26.42 -6.39
C GLY A 266 5.76 25.33 -5.92
N LYS A 267 4.93 24.79 -6.81
CA LYS A 267 3.87 23.82 -6.51
C LYS A 267 4.04 22.54 -7.33
N ILE A 268 3.18 21.55 -7.04
CA ILE A 268 3.22 20.25 -7.69
C ILE A 268 2.11 20.17 -8.74
N ASN A 269 2.50 20.00 -10.01
CA ASN A 269 1.56 19.93 -11.13
C ASN A 269 1.14 18.48 -11.47
N HIS A 270 1.89 17.49 -11.00
CA HIS A 270 1.62 16.06 -11.16
C HIS A 270 2.20 15.29 -9.97
N CYS A 271 1.45 14.34 -9.44
CA CYS A 271 1.93 13.40 -8.44
C CYS A 271 1.23 12.05 -8.61
N ASP A 272 1.98 10.94 -8.54
CA ASP A 272 1.41 9.61 -8.56
C ASP A 272 2.20 8.62 -7.72
N GLY A 273 1.49 7.63 -7.20
CA GLY A 273 2.04 6.51 -6.47
C GLY A 273 1.67 5.19 -7.13
N ALA A 274 2.59 4.24 -7.12
CA ALA A 274 2.42 2.92 -7.69
C ALA A 274 3.11 1.86 -6.82
N ILE A 275 2.57 0.66 -6.78
CA ILE A 275 3.29 -0.50 -6.27
C ILE A 275 3.97 -1.24 -7.42
N ARG A 276 5.05 -1.97 -7.14
CA ARG A 276 5.77 -2.78 -8.12
C ARG A 276 5.97 -4.20 -7.63
N PHE A 277 5.62 -5.14 -8.50
CA PHE A 277 5.90 -6.56 -8.32
C PHE A 277 7.09 -6.98 -9.18
N TYR A 278 8.02 -7.73 -8.61
CA TYR A 278 9.17 -8.25 -9.35
C TYR A 278 9.13 -9.77 -9.39
N THR A 279 9.63 -10.33 -10.49
CA THR A 279 10.24 -11.65 -10.47
C THR A 279 11.54 -11.61 -9.64
N LYS A 280 12.03 -12.78 -9.23
CA LYS A 280 13.29 -12.87 -8.45
C LYS A 280 14.47 -12.25 -9.20
N ASP A 281 14.56 -12.48 -10.51
CA ASP A 281 15.65 -11.96 -11.35
C ASP A 281 15.52 -10.43 -11.53
N GLU A 282 14.31 -9.92 -11.71
CA GLU A 282 14.08 -8.48 -11.79
C GLU A 282 14.44 -7.76 -10.49
N LEU A 283 14.10 -8.32 -9.33
CA LEU A 283 14.48 -7.72 -8.05
C LEU A 283 16.00 -7.78 -7.85
N THR A 284 16.63 -8.92 -8.16
CA THR A 284 18.09 -9.08 -8.11
C THR A 284 18.78 -8.05 -8.99
N ASN A 285 18.18 -7.72 -10.14
CA ASN A 285 18.66 -6.64 -11.00
C ASN A 285 18.38 -5.26 -10.39
N ARG A 286 17.16 -5.00 -9.89
CA ARG A 286 16.75 -3.71 -9.31
C ARG A 286 17.66 -3.26 -8.17
N VAL A 287 18.11 -4.19 -7.33
CA VAL A 287 18.97 -3.85 -6.16
C VAL A 287 20.38 -3.43 -6.56
N GLN A 288 20.80 -3.58 -7.83
CA GLN A 288 22.12 -3.16 -8.33
C GLN A 288 22.15 -1.70 -8.81
N PHE A 289 21.00 -1.04 -8.92
CA PHE A 289 20.85 0.28 -9.51
C PHE A 289 20.14 1.24 -8.55
N GLN A 290 20.36 2.54 -8.74
CA GLN A 290 19.57 3.58 -8.08
C GLN A 290 18.37 3.96 -8.94
N VAL A 291 17.31 4.52 -8.34
CA VAL A 291 16.08 4.92 -9.04
C VAL A 291 16.29 5.98 -10.15
N LYS A 292 17.40 6.72 -10.08
CA LYS A 292 17.82 7.64 -11.15
C LYS A 292 18.31 6.92 -12.41
N ASP A 293 18.80 5.69 -12.26
CA ASP A 293 19.39 4.92 -13.36
C ASP A 293 18.28 4.36 -14.26
N PRO A 294 18.44 4.42 -15.60
CA PRO A 294 17.44 3.92 -16.54
C PRO A 294 17.04 2.46 -16.34
N GLU A 295 17.97 1.62 -15.87
CA GLU A 295 17.82 0.20 -15.63
C GLU A 295 16.80 -0.08 -14.51
N ALA A 296 16.84 0.70 -13.42
CA ALA A 296 15.90 0.60 -12.31
C ALA A 296 14.45 0.90 -12.72
N ARG A 297 14.24 1.66 -13.80
CA ARG A 297 12.90 2.07 -14.27
C ARG A 297 12.23 1.06 -15.19
N LYS A 298 12.98 0.08 -15.70
CA LYS A 298 12.51 -0.90 -16.70
C LYS A 298 12.15 -2.26 -16.11
N VAL A 299 12.33 -2.44 -14.80
CA VAL A 299 12.15 -3.72 -14.11
C VAL A 299 10.87 -3.72 -13.27
N GLY A 300 10.21 -4.87 -13.23
CA GLY A 300 9.01 -5.08 -12.43
C GLY A 300 7.73 -4.57 -13.08
N LYS A 301 6.62 -5.18 -12.68
CA LYS A 301 5.27 -4.79 -13.09
C LYS A 301 4.74 -3.69 -12.18
N ARG A 302 4.64 -2.48 -12.73
CA ARG A 302 4.09 -1.29 -12.04
C ARG A 302 2.57 -1.30 -12.07
N ILE A 303 1.95 -1.18 -10.89
CA ILE A 303 0.52 -1.01 -10.69
C ILE A 303 0.28 0.36 -10.06
N LYS A 304 -0.29 1.30 -10.81
CA LYS A 304 -0.57 2.65 -10.29
C LYS A 304 -1.71 2.58 -9.27
N ILE A 305 -1.54 3.23 -8.12
CA ILE A 305 -2.49 3.26 -7.01
C ILE A 305 -3.27 4.57 -6.99
N PHE A 306 -2.59 5.71 -7.20
CA PHE A 306 -3.28 6.99 -7.30
C PHE A 306 -2.56 7.92 -8.27
N GLN A 307 -3.27 8.94 -8.74
CA GLN A 307 -2.72 10.00 -9.57
C GLN A 307 -3.45 11.32 -9.33
N PHE A 308 -2.68 12.38 -9.26
CA PHE A 308 -3.12 13.76 -9.39
C PHE A 308 -2.42 14.38 -10.61
N ASP A 309 -3.19 15.10 -11.42
CA ASP A 309 -2.69 15.92 -12.52
C ASP A 309 -3.44 17.25 -12.49
N SER A 310 -2.70 18.36 -12.47
CA SER A 310 -3.25 19.72 -12.49
C SER A 310 -4.15 19.95 -13.70
N LYS A 311 -3.87 19.33 -14.86
CA LYS A 311 -4.69 19.47 -16.07
C LYS A 311 -6.08 18.84 -15.93
N ASP A 312 -6.20 17.80 -15.12
CA ASP A 312 -7.51 17.22 -14.75
C ASP A 312 -8.27 18.11 -13.75
N ASN A 313 -7.61 19.14 -13.21
CA ASN A 313 -8.04 19.97 -12.09
C ASN A 313 -8.05 21.48 -12.41
N ASN A 314 -8.36 21.85 -13.67
CA ASN A 314 -8.39 23.23 -14.13
C ASN A 314 -7.07 23.99 -13.90
N ASP A 315 -5.94 23.30 -14.10
CA ASP A 315 -4.58 23.80 -13.89
C ASP A 315 -4.29 24.24 -12.44
N ILE A 316 -5.09 23.79 -11.47
CA ILE A 316 -4.81 24.00 -10.05
C ILE A 316 -3.73 23.01 -9.62
N GLU A 317 -2.65 23.53 -9.03
CA GLU A 317 -1.51 22.74 -8.55
C GLU A 317 -1.60 22.47 -7.03
N LEU A 318 -1.05 21.34 -6.61
CA LEU A 318 -0.96 20.93 -5.19
C LEU A 318 0.08 21.77 -4.44
N GLY A 319 -0.25 22.12 -3.19
CA GLY A 319 0.67 22.77 -2.27
C GLY A 319 1.82 21.85 -1.85
N GLN A 320 2.91 22.46 -1.37
CA GLN A 320 4.10 21.76 -0.88
C GLN A 320 3.80 20.87 0.32
N ASP A 321 3.06 21.40 1.31
CA ASP A 321 2.68 20.67 2.52
C ASP A 321 1.75 19.49 2.18
N ASP A 322 0.78 19.70 1.29
CA ASP A 322 -0.12 18.63 0.84
C ASP A 322 0.62 17.53 0.09
N PHE A 323 1.68 17.88 -0.64
CA PHE A 323 2.56 16.90 -1.28
C PHE A 323 3.42 16.13 -0.27
N CYS A 324 4.00 16.79 0.74
CA CYS A 324 4.71 16.11 1.82
C CYS A 324 3.77 15.15 2.57
N ASP A 325 2.55 15.59 2.89
CA ASP A 325 1.50 14.76 3.48
C ASP A 325 1.25 13.51 2.62
N LEU A 326 1.09 13.65 1.30
CA LEU A 326 0.89 12.52 0.40
C LEU A 326 2.09 11.56 0.38
N ALA A 327 3.32 12.08 0.33
CA ALA A 327 4.52 11.26 0.30
C ALA A 327 4.67 10.43 1.58
N VAL A 328 4.55 11.08 2.75
CA VAL A 328 4.64 10.44 4.06
C VAL A 328 3.59 9.34 4.22
N ASN A 329 2.35 9.62 3.84
CA ASN A 329 1.25 8.67 3.98
C ASN A 329 1.29 7.55 2.93
N PHE A 330 1.88 7.78 1.76
CA PHE A 330 2.14 6.73 0.78
C PHE A 330 3.23 5.75 1.26
N PHE A 331 4.29 6.29 1.86
CA PHE A 331 5.37 5.51 2.47
C PHE A 331 5.12 5.22 3.95
N VAL A 332 3.85 4.97 4.33
CA VAL A 332 3.48 4.63 5.71
C VAL A 332 4.44 3.59 6.32
N TRP A 333 4.85 3.81 7.58
CA TRP A 333 5.82 3.00 8.33
C TRP A 333 7.28 3.04 7.83
N ASN A 334 7.61 3.86 6.84
CA ASN A 334 9.00 4.14 6.47
C ASN A 334 9.53 5.37 7.21
N GLN A 335 10.32 5.16 8.26
CA GLN A 335 10.80 6.26 9.11
C GLN A 335 11.78 7.19 8.40
N ASP A 336 12.55 6.69 7.44
CA ASP A 336 13.51 7.50 6.69
C ASP A 336 12.79 8.52 5.80
N VAL A 337 11.75 8.07 5.09
CA VAL A 337 10.89 8.96 4.31
C VAL A 337 10.16 9.95 5.22
N MET A 338 9.62 9.47 6.35
CA MET A 338 8.95 10.34 7.33
C MET A 338 9.88 11.47 7.83
N ASN A 339 11.12 11.14 8.18
CA ASN A 339 12.11 12.11 8.67
C ASN A 339 12.61 13.08 7.58
N TYR A 340 12.48 12.69 6.31
CA TYR A 340 12.94 13.50 5.17
C TYR A 340 11.89 14.53 4.71
N PHE A 341 10.60 14.17 4.78
CA PHE A 341 9.50 15.00 4.27
C PHE A 341 8.78 15.81 5.34
N ASN A 342 8.62 15.25 6.53
CA ASN A 342 8.06 15.92 7.70
C ASN A 342 9.17 16.37 8.59
#